data_AF-A0A953RPQ5-F1
#
_entry.id   AF-A0A953RPQ5-F1
#
_cell.length_a   1.000
_cell.length_b   1.000
_cell.length_c   1.000
_cell.angle_alpha   90.00
_cell.angle_beta   90.00
_cell.angle_gamma   90.00
#
_symmetry.space_group_name_H-M   'P 1'
#
loop_
_entity.id
_entity.type
_entity.pdbx_description
1 polymer ?
#
loop_
_entity_poly.entity_id
_entity_poly.type
_entity_poly.pdbx_seq_one_letter_code
_entity_poly.pdbx_strand_id
1 'polypeptide(L)'
;MEGVGLLGLNSFSQASPVVSRRTLGRAKIFLGLALVLACLASTRAYGDVGVVLNESLDTSVARITGSGHSAVYFSRICPESPVKLRLCLPGEQGSVMSNYTTLGEDQPFEWNVVPLSVYLYGVENPRYRPIVGSQKIKRVLEERYRENYLADYCTSESCKTSNKAEWREMVGATLARSIYVFVVATTVEQDLALIEQFNSLPNENHFNGMTRNCANFTRRVINTYFPNATGPDYINDFGMTSPKAIARSFTRYAHRHPEADFRVLHFAQVPGTIKRSSECRAGTEQLVRSKKLLVPMLIFADHVLPFVAASYILTGRFSPQRELEKHPTIEATEAEYQIRQARAANNDTRVEKLEADKDQQRARVVGTAEEWKQYRASFASMLTESAAEQGASTNGPLNMSGSLKKFFRRLDQAGTPVADRNGALWMEFSDGDESSRIGLSANNVFSSGTDSDLAYQLVFARVGHVLKSPKHSRESMVEFKQDWSLLQTVRSNRASAVAKAASTSGLGDGMPTGTE
;
A
#
# COMPACT_ATOMS: atom_id res chain seq x y z
N MET A 1 -45.85 73.16 23.90
CA MET A 1 -44.66 73.80 24.51
C MET A 1 -43.45 73.27 23.74
N GLU A 2 -42.54 74.16 23.31
CA GLU A 2 -41.12 73.93 22.95
C GLU A 2 -40.76 72.75 22.00
N GLY A 3 -39.96 72.90 20.95
CA GLY A 3 -39.28 74.07 20.38
C GLY A 3 -38.41 73.70 19.16
N VAL A 4 -38.13 74.71 18.33
CA VAL A 4 -37.03 74.89 17.34
C VAL A 4 -35.85 73.89 17.43
N GLY A 5 -35.23 73.38 16.35
CA GLY A 5 -35.40 73.57 14.88
C GLY A 5 -34.08 73.26 14.11
N LEU A 6 -34.07 73.35 12.76
CA LEU A 6 -32.91 73.62 11.85
C LEU A 6 -31.69 72.63 11.90
N LEU A 7 -31.05 72.08 10.84
CA LEU A 7 -31.04 72.06 9.35
C LEU A 7 -30.42 70.70 8.92
N GLY A 8 -30.33 70.21 7.67
CA GLY A 8 -30.82 70.67 6.36
C GLY A 8 -29.91 70.20 5.20
N LEU A 9 -30.48 69.77 4.04
CA LEU A 9 -29.83 69.43 2.75
C LEU A 9 -29.03 68.07 2.71
N ASN A 10 -28.99 67.26 1.64
CA ASN A 10 -29.54 67.39 0.27
C ASN A 10 -29.71 66.04 -0.50
N SER A 11 -30.77 65.98 -1.34
CA SER A 11 -30.87 65.35 -2.68
C SER A 11 -30.80 63.83 -3.00
N PHE A 12 -31.55 63.49 -4.06
CA PHE A 12 -31.53 62.33 -4.99
C PHE A 12 -32.34 61.04 -4.71
N SER A 13 -33.66 61.18 -4.93
CA SER A 13 -34.47 60.44 -5.92
C SER A 13 -34.13 58.97 -6.24
N GLN A 14 -35.07 58.07 -5.91
CA GLN A 14 -35.09 56.67 -6.38
C GLN A 14 -35.85 56.56 -7.72
N ALA A 15 -35.27 55.90 -8.71
CA ALA A 15 -35.94 55.51 -9.94
C ALA A 15 -35.99 53.96 -10.06
N SER A 16 -37.19 53.40 -10.24
CA SER A 16 -37.37 51.96 -10.45
C SER A 16 -37.15 51.57 -11.92
N PRO A 17 -36.38 50.51 -12.22
CA PRO A 17 -36.13 50.09 -13.59
C PRO A 17 -37.23 49.14 -14.14
N VAL A 18 -37.79 49.48 -15.30
CA VAL A 18 -38.66 48.59 -16.07
C VAL A 18 -37.80 47.53 -16.77
N VAL A 19 -37.88 46.27 -16.32
CA VAL A 19 -37.10 45.16 -16.92
C VAL A 19 -37.77 44.67 -18.21
N SER A 20 -37.12 44.94 -19.35
CA SER A 20 -37.60 44.58 -20.69
C SER A 20 -37.75 43.06 -20.89
N ARG A 21 -38.87 42.62 -21.51
CA ARG A 21 -39.10 41.20 -21.87
C ARG A 21 -37.95 40.56 -22.67
N ARG A 22 -37.11 41.34 -23.37
CA ARG A 22 -35.93 40.84 -24.10
C ARG A 22 -34.78 40.36 -23.20
N THR A 23 -34.61 40.89 -21.99
CA THR A 23 -33.58 40.40 -21.05
C THR A 23 -33.97 39.07 -20.43
N LEU A 24 -35.26 38.87 -20.13
CA LEU A 24 -35.79 37.62 -19.59
C LEU A 24 -35.63 36.43 -20.56
N GLY A 25 -35.79 36.67 -21.87
CA GLY A 25 -35.52 35.65 -22.90
C GLY A 25 -34.04 35.26 -22.97
N ARG A 26 -33.13 36.24 -22.92
CA ARG A 26 -31.68 35.98 -22.88
C ARG A 26 -31.25 35.24 -21.62
N ALA A 27 -31.80 35.59 -20.45
CA ALA A 27 -31.52 34.90 -19.19
C ALA A 27 -31.89 33.41 -19.23
N LYS A 28 -33.02 33.05 -19.85
CA LYS A 28 -33.42 31.64 -20.04
C LYS A 28 -32.47 30.88 -20.98
N ILE A 29 -31.99 31.53 -22.04
CA ILE A 29 -31.01 30.92 -22.97
C ILE A 29 -29.66 30.71 -22.26
N PHE A 30 -29.16 31.69 -21.51
CA PHE A 30 -27.93 31.54 -20.74
C PHE A 30 -28.05 30.46 -19.65
N LEU A 31 -29.17 30.37 -18.95
CA LEU A 31 -29.41 29.34 -17.95
C LEU A 31 -29.48 27.94 -18.58
N GLY A 32 -30.14 27.79 -19.74
CA GLY A 32 -30.17 26.55 -20.50
C GLY A 32 -28.79 26.14 -21.03
N LEU A 33 -28.01 27.09 -21.56
CA LEU A 33 -26.65 26.83 -22.03
C LEU A 33 -25.71 26.46 -20.87
N ALA A 34 -25.86 27.10 -19.71
CA ALA A 34 -25.11 26.77 -18.49
C ALA A 34 -25.45 25.38 -17.95
N LEU A 35 -26.73 24.98 -17.99
CA LEU A 35 -27.16 23.62 -17.66
C LEU A 35 -26.58 22.57 -18.62
N VAL A 36 -26.60 22.83 -19.93
CA VAL A 36 -25.99 21.93 -20.94
C VAL A 36 -24.47 21.86 -20.75
N LEU A 37 -23.79 22.98 -20.50
CA LEU A 37 -22.36 23.00 -20.16
C LEU A 37 -22.06 22.28 -18.85
N ALA A 38 -22.91 22.36 -17.83
CA ALA A 38 -22.76 21.61 -16.58
C ALA A 38 -22.97 20.10 -16.78
N CYS A 39 -23.91 19.68 -17.63
CA CYS A 39 -24.09 18.28 -18.00
C CYS A 39 -22.93 17.74 -18.86
N LEU A 40 -22.36 18.56 -19.75
CA LEU A 40 -21.15 18.20 -20.52
C LEU A 40 -19.87 18.24 -19.66
N ALA A 41 -19.87 19.06 -18.61
CA ALA A 41 -18.86 19.08 -17.55
C ALA A 41 -19.16 18.06 -16.43
N SER A 42 -19.94 17.02 -16.73
CA SER A 42 -19.94 15.79 -15.92
C SER A 42 -18.50 15.31 -15.83
N THR A 43 -17.87 15.51 -14.67
CA THR A 43 -16.59 14.89 -14.37
C THR A 43 -16.80 13.40 -14.57
N ARG A 44 -16.06 12.81 -15.53
CA ARG A 44 -16.01 11.35 -15.64
C ARG A 44 -15.56 10.86 -14.29
N ALA A 45 -16.46 10.21 -13.56
CA ALA A 45 -16.14 9.56 -12.30
C ALA A 45 -15.30 8.33 -12.67
N TYR A 46 -14.02 8.56 -12.91
CA TYR A 46 -13.07 7.52 -13.28
C TYR A 46 -12.96 6.50 -12.15
N GLY A 47 -12.60 5.30 -12.56
CA GLY A 47 -12.23 4.21 -11.70
C GLY A 47 -11.22 3.39 -12.47
N ASP A 48 -10.62 2.45 -11.78
CA ASP A 48 -9.45 1.75 -12.27
C ASP A 48 -9.57 0.28 -11.93
N VAL A 49 -9.03 -0.53 -12.83
CA VAL A 49 -8.72 -1.94 -12.56
C VAL A 49 -7.21 -2.11 -12.58
N GLY A 50 -6.69 -3.02 -11.76
CA GLY A 50 -5.28 -3.32 -11.76
C GLY A 50 -4.92 -4.76 -11.50
N VAL A 51 -3.84 -5.21 -12.14
CA VAL A 51 -3.18 -6.48 -11.82
C VAL A 51 -2.37 -6.27 -10.55
N VAL A 52 -2.77 -6.91 -9.45
CA VAL A 52 -2.00 -7.01 -8.22
C VAL A 52 -0.98 -8.14 -8.41
N LEU A 53 0.31 -7.83 -8.27
CA LEU A 53 1.42 -8.78 -8.26
C LEU A 53 2.06 -8.78 -6.87
N ASN A 54 1.77 -9.81 -6.10
CA ASN A 54 2.37 -10.01 -4.79
C ASN A 54 3.69 -10.77 -4.92
N GLU A 55 4.72 -10.31 -4.20
CA GLU A 55 6.02 -10.99 -4.15
C GLU A 55 5.94 -12.43 -3.59
N SER A 56 6.92 -13.25 -3.98
CA SER A 56 6.99 -14.64 -3.58
C SER A 56 7.40 -14.79 -2.11
N LEU A 57 6.61 -15.57 -1.37
CA LEU A 57 6.93 -16.04 -0.03
C LEU A 57 7.92 -17.23 -0.09
N ASP A 58 8.68 -17.44 0.97
CA ASP A 58 9.58 -18.61 1.14
C ASP A 58 8.84 -19.82 1.76
N THR A 59 7.54 -19.94 1.48
CA THR A 59 6.63 -20.96 2.00
C THR A 59 6.14 -21.89 0.89
N SER A 60 5.71 -23.10 1.26
CA SER A 60 5.02 -24.05 0.38
C SER A 60 5.67 -24.23 -1.01
N VAL A 61 4.87 -24.17 -2.09
CA VAL A 61 5.34 -24.27 -3.49
C VAL A 61 6.14 -23.03 -3.91
N ALA A 62 5.77 -21.84 -3.41
CA ALA A 62 6.42 -20.56 -3.72
C ALA A 62 7.93 -20.54 -3.36
N ARG A 63 8.33 -21.26 -2.31
CA ARG A 63 9.74 -21.53 -1.95
C ARG A 63 10.58 -22.16 -3.08
N ILE A 64 9.93 -22.89 -4.00
CA ILE A 64 10.57 -23.59 -5.12
C ILE A 64 10.35 -22.84 -6.43
N THR A 65 9.13 -22.36 -6.69
CA THR A 65 8.78 -21.71 -7.96
C THR A 65 9.16 -20.23 -8.03
N GLY A 66 9.22 -19.50 -6.92
CA GLY A 66 9.41 -18.05 -6.92
C GLY A 66 8.26 -17.28 -7.60
N SER A 67 7.10 -17.90 -7.79
CA SER A 67 6.04 -17.40 -8.68
C SER A 67 5.30 -16.15 -8.17
N GLY A 68 5.29 -15.91 -6.86
CA GLY A 68 4.39 -14.94 -6.25
C GLY A 68 2.92 -15.34 -6.36
N HIS A 69 2.04 -14.35 -6.22
CA HIS A 69 0.58 -14.51 -6.32
C HIS A 69 -0.04 -13.32 -7.05
N SER A 70 -1.07 -13.55 -7.89
CA SER A 70 -1.81 -12.47 -8.56
C SER A 70 -3.25 -12.33 -8.07
N ALA A 71 -3.70 -11.09 -7.98
CA ALA A 71 -5.09 -10.72 -7.67
C ALA A 71 -5.51 -9.54 -8.55
N VAL A 72 -6.76 -9.10 -8.42
CA VAL A 72 -7.29 -7.92 -9.13
C VAL A 72 -7.66 -6.84 -8.13
N TYR A 73 -7.19 -5.62 -8.38
CA TYR A 73 -7.59 -4.42 -7.67
C TYR A 73 -8.67 -3.69 -8.46
N PHE A 74 -9.66 -3.13 -7.76
CA PHE A 74 -10.67 -2.23 -8.31
C PHE A 74 -10.74 -0.97 -7.46
N SER A 75 -10.76 0.23 -8.05
CA SER A 75 -10.94 1.48 -7.29
C SER A 75 -12.40 1.89 -7.09
N ARG A 76 -13.34 1.37 -7.90
CA ARG A 76 -14.80 1.64 -7.83
C ARG A 76 -15.67 0.44 -7.47
N ILE A 77 -15.13 -0.77 -7.38
CA ILE A 77 -15.86 -1.97 -6.94
C ILE A 77 -15.46 -2.30 -5.50
N CYS A 78 -16.44 -2.55 -4.65
CA CYS A 78 -16.30 -2.83 -3.22
C CYS A 78 -17.12 -4.06 -2.82
N PRO A 79 -16.78 -4.74 -1.71
CA PRO A 79 -17.57 -5.85 -1.20
C PRO A 79 -18.92 -5.37 -0.65
N GLU A 80 -20.01 -6.04 -1.05
CA GLU A 80 -21.24 -6.11 -0.26
C GLU A 80 -21.08 -7.18 0.84
N SER A 81 -20.42 -8.28 0.49
CA SER A 81 -19.95 -9.33 1.39
C SER A 81 -18.61 -9.87 0.85
N PRO A 82 -17.89 -10.78 1.56
CA PRO A 82 -16.68 -11.42 1.06
C PRO A 82 -16.83 -12.10 -0.31
N VAL A 83 -18.05 -12.46 -0.71
CA VAL A 83 -18.38 -13.20 -1.93
C VAL A 83 -19.38 -12.48 -2.85
N LYS A 84 -19.59 -11.17 -2.65
CA LYS A 84 -20.54 -10.38 -3.44
C LYS A 84 -20.05 -8.96 -3.69
N LEU A 85 -20.12 -8.52 -4.94
CA LEU A 85 -19.63 -7.22 -5.40
C LEU A 85 -20.74 -6.15 -5.44
N ARG A 86 -20.36 -4.90 -5.25
CA ARG A 86 -21.18 -3.70 -5.50
C ARG A 86 -20.28 -2.54 -5.93
N LEU A 87 -20.88 -1.44 -6.39
CA LEU A 87 -20.15 -0.18 -6.50
C LEU A 87 -19.76 0.34 -5.11
N CYS A 88 -18.60 1.01 -5.05
CA CYS A 88 -18.11 1.68 -3.86
C CYS A 88 -18.97 2.91 -3.50
N LEU A 89 -19.14 3.11 -2.20
CA LEU A 89 -19.73 4.31 -1.60
C LEU A 89 -18.67 5.42 -1.47
N PRO A 90 -19.08 6.69 -1.33
CA PRO A 90 -18.16 7.80 -1.11
C PRO A 90 -17.24 7.55 0.10
N GLY A 91 -15.92 7.64 -0.14
CA GLY A 91 -14.88 7.45 0.88
C GLY A 91 -14.29 6.03 0.97
N GLU A 92 -14.88 5.03 0.29
CA GLU A 92 -14.27 3.70 0.18
C GLU A 92 -13.07 3.72 -0.79
N GLN A 93 -12.08 2.85 -0.53
CA GLN A 93 -10.79 2.83 -1.24
C GLN A 93 -10.73 1.76 -2.34
N GLY A 94 -11.87 1.24 -2.77
CA GLY A 94 -11.92 0.07 -3.62
C GLY A 94 -11.64 -1.25 -2.88
N SER A 95 -11.38 -2.30 -3.64
CA SER A 95 -11.22 -3.66 -3.14
C SER A 95 -10.15 -4.45 -3.89
N VAL A 96 -9.76 -5.58 -3.30
CA VAL A 96 -8.95 -6.60 -3.97
C VAL A 96 -9.74 -7.91 -3.99
N MET A 97 -9.91 -8.47 -5.19
CA MET A 97 -10.53 -9.77 -5.44
C MET A 97 -9.47 -10.78 -5.85
N SER A 98 -9.51 -11.98 -5.25
CA SER A 98 -8.50 -13.01 -5.52
C SER A 98 -9.07 -14.43 -5.42
N ASN A 99 -8.42 -15.34 -6.15
CA ASN A 99 -8.66 -16.78 -6.14
C ASN A 99 -7.43 -17.49 -5.59
N TYR A 100 -7.66 -18.49 -4.76
CA TYR A 100 -6.65 -19.31 -4.07
C TYR A 100 -6.92 -20.80 -4.29
N THR A 101 -6.04 -21.67 -3.81
CA THR A 101 -6.22 -23.14 -3.91
C THR A 101 -7.50 -23.56 -3.17
N THR A 102 -7.64 -23.06 -1.94
CA THR A 102 -8.84 -23.15 -1.12
C THR A 102 -8.84 -21.98 -0.14
N LEU A 103 -9.86 -21.13 -0.20
CA LEU A 103 -10.03 -20.06 0.78
C LEU A 103 -10.23 -20.63 2.20
N GLY A 104 -10.73 -21.85 2.32
CA GLY A 104 -10.84 -22.60 3.58
C GLY A 104 -12.04 -22.21 4.44
N GLU A 105 -12.94 -21.39 3.90
CA GLU A 105 -14.32 -21.23 4.35
C GLU A 105 -15.11 -22.54 4.20
N ASP A 106 -16.28 -22.59 4.83
CA ASP A 106 -17.12 -23.79 4.87
C ASP A 106 -17.74 -24.13 3.50
N GLN A 107 -17.82 -23.13 2.61
CA GLN A 107 -18.27 -23.26 1.22
C GLN A 107 -17.07 -23.17 0.25
N PRO A 108 -17.10 -23.89 -0.89
CA PRO A 108 -15.97 -23.99 -1.81
C PRO A 108 -15.89 -22.77 -2.75
N PHE A 109 -15.76 -21.55 -2.22
CA PHE A 109 -15.75 -20.33 -3.03
C PHE A 109 -14.53 -20.24 -3.95
N GLU A 110 -14.72 -19.83 -5.21
CA GLU A 110 -13.61 -19.59 -6.15
C GLU A 110 -12.84 -18.33 -5.76
N TRP A 111 -13.55 -17.27 -5.38
CA TRP A 111 -12.96 -15.98 -5.08
C TRP A 111 -13.59 -15.32 -3.85
N ASN A 112 -12.74 -14.59 -3.14
CA ASN A 112 -13.15 -13.60 -2.15
C ASN A 112 -12.73 -12.20 -2.61
N VAL A 113 -13.47 -11.20 -2.14
CA VAL A 113 -13.22 -9.77 -2.32
C VAL A 113 -13.19 -9.08 -0.96
N VAL A 114 -12.19 -8.25 -0.70
CA VAL A 114 -12.02 -7.52 0.56
C VAL A 114 -11.67 -6.05 0.31
N PRO A 115 -11.98 -5.12 1.22
CA PRO A 115 -11.59 -3.71 1.04
C PRO A 115 -10.08 -3.56 0.89
N LEU A 116 -9.60 -2.62 0.06
CA LEU A 116 -8.17 -2.45 -0.22
C LEU A 116 -7.33 -2.35 1.06
N SER A 117 -7.80 -1.57 2.04
CA SER A 117 -7.12 -1.37 3.32
C SER A 117 -7.02 -2.66 4.14
N VAL A 118 -8.03 -3.55 4.09
CA VAL A 118 -8.00 -4.87 4.72
C VAL A 118 -7.01 -5.79 4.01
N TYR A 119 -7.01 -5.79 2.67
CA TYR A 119 -6.05 -6.57 1.88
C TYR A 119 -4.62 -6.17 2.20
N LEU A 120 -4.31 -4.87 2.18
CA LEU A 120 -2.97 -4.38 2.41
C LEU A 120 -2.56 -4.50 3.88
N TYR A 121 -3.37 -3.98 4.80
CA TYR A 121 -2.97 -3.68 6.18
C TYR A 121 -3.73 -4.47 7.25
N GLY A 122 -4.79 -5.22 6.88
CA GLY A 122 -5.62 -5.99 7.80
C GLY A 122 -6.61 -5.15 8.62
N VAL A 123 -6.80 -3.88 8.26
CA VAL A 123 -7.69 -2.92 8.92
C VAL A 123 -8.47 -2.12 7.88
N GLU A 124 -9.71 -1.77 8.16
CA GLU A 124 -10.60 -1.06 7.22
C GLU A 124 -10.20 0.41 7.07
N ASN A 125 -9.68 1.03 8.13
CA ASN A 125 -9.19 2.40 8.11
C ASN A 125 -7.65 2.41 8.10
N PRO A 126 -7.01 2.87 7.00
CA PRO A 126 -5.55 2.82 6.86
C PRO A 126 -4.79 3.74 7.82
N ARG A 127 -5.47 4.62 8.59
CA ARG A 127 -4.83 5.34 9.71
C ARG A 127 -4.29 4.39 10.78
N TYR A 128 -4.92 3.23 10.96
CA TYR A 128 -4.47 2.17 11.88
C TYR A 128 -3.49 1.18 11.23
N ARG A 129 -2.92 1.49 10.05
CA ARG A 129 -1.97 0.60 9.37
C ARG A 129 -0.83 0.18 10.32
N PRO A 130 -0.50 -1.12 10.42
CA PRO A 130 0.55 -1.57 11.32
C PRO A 130 1.92 -1.04 10.88
N ILE A 131 2.67 -0.42 11.79
CA ILE A 131 4.05 0.01 11.52
C ILE A 131 5.08 -1.10 11.77
N VAL A 132 4.68 -2.23 12.36
CA VAL A 132 5.50 -3.44 12.55
C VAL A 132 4.73 -4.71 12.19
N GLY A 133 5.41 -5.64 11.50
CA GLY A 133 4.85 -6.93 11.05
C GLY A 133 5.35 -8.12 11.87
N SER A 134 4.44 -8.78 12.58
CA SER A 134 4.72 -10.06 13.26
C SER A 134 3.62 -11.09 13.01
N GLN A 135 3.93 -12.37 13.19
CA GLN A 135 2.93 -13.43 13.04
C GLN A 135 1.83 -13.35 14.12
N LYS A 136 2.17 -12.90 15.34
CA LYS A 136 1.16 -12.62 16.38
C LYS A 136 0.22 -11.50 15.92
N ILE A 137 0.76 -10.38 15.42
CA ILE A 137 -0.02 -9.23 14.93
C ILE A 137 -0.93 -9.64 13.77
N LYS A 138 -0.39 -10.37 12.77
CA LYS A 138 -1.19 -10.80 11.61
C LYS A 138 -2.38 -11.67 12.04
N ARG A 139 -2.19 -12.60 12.98
CA ARG A 139 -3.27 -13.45 13.52
C ARG A 139 -4.36 -12.65 14.23
N VAL A 140 -4.01 -11.62 15.00
CA VAL A 140 -5.01 -10.74 15.64
C VAL A 140 -5.89 -10.04 14.60
N LEU A 141 -5.30 -9.56 13.50
CA LEU A 141 -6.05 -8.93 12.41
C LEU A 141 -6.88 -9.94 11.60
N GLU A 142 -6.33 -11.12 11.31
CA GLU A 142 -7.06 -12.22 10.68
C GLU A 142 -8.29 -12.62 11.49
N GLU A 143 -8.15 -12.81 12.81
CA GLU A 143 -9.25 -13.27 13.66
C GLU A 143 -10.33 -12.19 13.78
N ARG A 144 -9.95 -10.93 13.96
CA ARG A 144 -10.88 -9.79 13.90
C ARG A 144 -11.63 -9.73 12.57
N TYR A 145 -10.95 -9.97 11.44
CA TYR A 145 -11.61 -10.03 10.14
C TYR A 145 -12.59 -11.22 10.06
N ARG A 146 -12.20 -12.39 10.58
CA ARG A 146 -13.06 -13.59 10.63
C ARG A 146 -14.34 -13.34 11.42
N GLU A 147 -14.23 -12.71 12.59
CA GLU A 147 -15.36 -12.38 13.46
C GLU A 147 -16.29 -11.34 12.81
N ASN A 148 -15.74 -10.31 12.16
CA ASN A 148 -16.53 -9.22 11.59
C ASN A 148 -17.19 -9.54 10.25
N TYR A 149 -16.58 -10.38 9.41
CA TYR A 149 -17.00 -10.58 8.01
C TYR A 149 -17.17 -12.04 7.57
N LEU A 150 -16.55 -12.99 8.27
CA LEU A 150 -16.63 -14.42 7.94
C LEU A 150 -17.54 -15.21 8.90
N ALA A 151 -18.30 -14.56 9.78
CA ALA A 151 -19.16 -15.25 10.76
C ALA A 151 -20.11 -16.28 10.10
N ASP A 152 -20.73 -15.91 8.98
CA ASP A 152 -21.66 -16.76 8.21
C ASP A 152 -20.96 -17.74 7.24
N TYR A 153 -19.65 -17.59 7.02
CA TYR A 153 -18.85 -18.35 6.04
C TYR A 153 -17.81 -19.27 6.68
N CYS A 154 -17.53 -19.10 7.98
CA CYS A 154 -16.41 -19.70 8.70
C CYS A 154 -16.85 -20.20 10.09
N THR A 155 -17.82 -21.12 10.07
CA THR A 155 -18.40 -21.75 11.26
C THR A 155 -17.63 -23.01 11.68
N SER A 156 -17.02 -23.73 10.73
CA SER A 156 -16.27 -24.96 11.03
C SER A 156 -14.97 -24.68 11.81
N GLU A 157 -14.58 -25.65 12.63
CA GLU A 157 -13.30 -25.62 13.34
C GLU A 157 -12.11 -25.56 12.36
N SER A 158 -12.22 -26.28 11.23
CA SER A 158 -11.25 -26.21 10.14
C SER A 158 -11.07 -24.80 9.59
N CYS A 159 -12.13 -24.03 9.38
CA CYS A 159 -11.98 -22.65 8.90
C CYS A 159 -11.34 -21.74 9.98
N LYS A 160 -11.76 -21.92 11.24
CA LYS A 160 -11.34 -21.10 12.39
C LYS A 160 -9.87 -21.27 12.77
N THR A 161 -9.34 -22.49 12.80
CA THR A 161 -7.98 -22.76 13.34
C THR A 161 -6.96 -23.29 12.32
N SER A 162 -7.37 -23.62 11.09
CA SER A 162 -6.43 -24.07 10.07
C SER A 162 -5.51 -22.95 9.56
N ASN A 163 -4.21 -23.17 9.69
CA ASN A 163 -3.17 -22.38 9.01
C ASN A 163 -3.12 -22.62 7.48
N LYS A 164 -4.01 -23.47 6.93
CA LYS A 164 -4.17 -23.69 5.48
C LYS A 164 -5.38 -22.95 4.88
N ALA A 165 -6.17 -22.24 5.68
CA ALA A 165 -7.29 -21.46 5.16
C ALA A 165 -6.76 -20.18 4.48
N GLU A 166 -6.80 -20.12 3.14
CA GLU A 166 -6.16 -19.05 2.37
C GLU A 166 -6.95 -17.72 2.39
N TRP A 167 -8.16 -17.65 2.99
CA TRP A 167 -8.80 -16.38 3.33
C TRP A 167 -7.88 -15.49 4.19
N ARG A 168 -7.00 -16.10 4.98
CA ARG A 168 -5.97 -15.40 5.78
C ARG A 168 -4.98 -14.62 4.92
N GLU A 169 -4.72 -15.06 3.69
CA GLU A 169 -3.86 -14.34 2.75
C GLU A 169 -4.53 -13.08 2.17
N MET A 170 -5.85 -12.93 2.34
CA MET A 170 -6.61 -11.71 2.03
C MET A 170 -6.55 -10.67 3.15
N VAL A 171 -5.90 -10.93 4.29
CA VAL A 171 -5.85 -10.01 5.43
C VAL A 171 -4.41 -9.62 5.77
N GLY A 172 -4.08 -8.33 5.59
CA GLY A 172 -2.77 -7.79 5.97
C GLY A 172 -1.61 -8.35 5.14
N ALA A 173 -1.78 -8.48 3.82
CA ALA A 173 -0.78 -9.02 2.91
C ALA A 173 0.57 -8.29 3.00
N THR A 174 0.59 -6.97 3.25
CA THR A 174 1.85 -6.21 3.40
C THR A 174 2.64 -6.58 4.67
N LEU A 175 2.06 -7.29 5.63
CA LEU A 175 2.84 -7.85 6.76
C LEU A 175 3.74 -9.01 6.30
N ALA A 176 3.34 -9.71 5.23
CA ALA A 176 4.01 -10.91 4.73
C ALA A 176 4.84 -10.69 3.45
N ARG A 177 4.46 -9.73 2.59
CA ARG A 177 5.09 -9.54 1.26
C ARG A 177 4.96 -8.12 0.71
N SER A 178 5.88 -7.70 -0.14
CA SER A 178 5.71 -6.50 -0.96
C SER A 178 4.75 -6.77 -2.13
N ILE A 179 4.11 -5.72 -2.63
CA ILE A 179 3.01 -5.81 -3.60
C ILE A 179 3.15 -4.69 -4.62
N TYR A 180 3.14 -5.04 -5.91
CA TYR A 180 3.01 -4.08 -7.00
C TYR A 180 1.58 -4.13 -7.55
N VAL A 181 1.00 -3.00 -7.93
CA VAL A 181 -0.30 -2.95 -8.62
C VAL A 181 -0.13 -2.18 -9.92
N PHE A 182 -0.38 -2.85 -11.04
CA PHE A 182 -0.34 -2.26 -12.38
C PHE A 182 -1.75 -1.83 -12.73
N VAL A 183 -2.00 -0.54 -12.90
CA VAL A 183 -3.35 0.07 -12.88
C VAL A 183 -3.62 0.80 -14.20
N VAL A 184 -4.86 0.67 -14.70
CA VAL A 184 -5.40 1.42 -15.85
C VAL A 184 -6.82 1.91 -15.57
N ALA A 185 -7.25 2.99 -16.21
CA ALA A 185 -8.60 3.53 -16.10
C ALA A 185 -9.67 2.63 -16.76
N THR A 186 -10.87 2.66 -16.23
CA THR A 186 -12.09 1.93 -16.66
C THR A 186 -13.32 2.84 -16.56
N THR A 187 -14.42 2.49 -17.22
CA THR A 187 -15.70 3.22 -17.13
C THR A 187 -16.66 2.56 -16.12
N VAL A 188 -17.65 3.32 -15.64
CA VAL A 188 -18.62 2.82 -14.64
C VAL A 188 -19.46 1.67 -15.22
N GLU A 189 -19.74 1.73 -16.52
CA GLU A 189 -20.46 0.71 -17.27
C GLU A 189 -19.69 -0.61 -17.33
N GLN A 190 -18.36 -0.56 -17.49
CA GLN A 190 -17.52 -1.76 -17.43
C GLN A 190 -17.51 -2.39 -16.02
N ASP A 191 -17.44 -1.57 -14.97
CA ASP A 191 -17.50 -2.05 -13.59
C ASP A 191 -18.85 -2.67 -13.25
N LEU A 192 -19.96 -2.05 -13.68
CA LEU A 192 -21.31 -2.58 -13.52
C LEU A 192 -21.48 -3.93 -14.24
N ALA A 193 -20.98 -4.05 -15.47
CA ALA A 193 -21.01 -5.31 -16.22
C ALA A 193 -20.21 -6.42 -15.52
N LEU A 194 -19.06 -6.11 -14.91
CA LEU A 194 -18.32 -7.07 -14.11
C LEU A 194 -19.09 -7.49 -12.86
N ILE A 195 -19.68 -6.54 -12.13
CA ILE A 195 -20.50 -6.79 -10.93
C ILE A 195 -21.66 -7.73 -11.27
N GLU A 196 -22.42 -7.44 -12.33
CA GLU A 196 -23.53 -8.28 -12.80
C GLU A 196 -23.06 -9.69 -13.18
N GLN A 197 -21.96 -9.81 -13.94
CA GLN A 197 -21.40 -11.09 -14.34
C GLN A 197 -20.96 -11.94 -13.13
N PHE A 198 -20.24 -11.36 -12.17
CA PHE A 198 -19.69 -12.12 -11.05
C PHE A 198 -20.73 -12.44 -9.97
N ASN A 199 -21.71 -11.56 -9.75
CA ASN A 199 -22.81 -11.81 -8.80
C ASN A 199 -23.88 -12.78 -9.32
N SER A 200 -23.95 -13.04 -10.64
CA SER A 200 -24.90 -13.99 -11.24
C SER A 200 -24.34 -15.42 -11.38
N LEU A 201 -23.05 -15.63 -11.10
CA LEU A 201 -22.39 -16.92 -11.12
C LEU A 201 -22.34 -17.54 -9.71
N PRO A 202 -22.32 -18.89 -9.57
CA PRO A 202 -22.38 -19.57 -8.27
C PRO A 202 -21.10 -19.46 -7.41
N ASN A 203 -20.06 -18.78 -7.88
CA ASN A 203 -18.75 -18.65 -7.22
C ASN A 203 -18.14 -20.00 -6.76
N GLU A 204 -18.14 -21.03 -7.62
CA GLU A 204 -17.61 -22.35 -7.27
C GLU A 204 -16.14 -22.56 -7.66
N ASN A 205 -15.33 -23.02 -6.70
CA ASN A 205 -13.91 -23.23 -6.89
C ASN A 205 -13.60 -24.43 -7.78
N HIS A 206 -12.77 -24.19 -8.79
CA HIS A 206 -12.23 -25.21 -9.68
C HIS A 206 -10.71 -25.08 -9.84
N PHE A 207 -10.01 -24.70 -8.78
CA PHE A 207 -8.59 -24.41 -8.81
C PHE A 207 -7.75 -25.59 -9.32
N ASN A 208 -6.84 -25.29 -10.23
CA ASN A 208 -5.78 -26.19 -10.67
C ASN A 208 -4.51 -25.38 -10.88
N GLY A 209 -3.43 -25.71 -10.15
CA GLY A 209 -2.20 -24.93 -10.17
C GLY A 209 -1.56 -24.71 -11.55
N MET A 210 -1.80 -25.60 -12.51
CA MET A 210 -1.27 -25.52 -13.87
C MET A 210 -2.20 -24.78 -14.85
N THR A 211 -3.52 -25.01 -14.75
CA THR A 211 -4.49 -24.62 -15.80
C THR A 211 -5.60 -23.67 -15.34
N ARG A 212 -5.90 -23.60 -14.05
CA ARG A 212 -6.96 -22.77 -13.44
C ARG A 212 -6.47 -22.21 -12.10
N ASN A 213 -5.40 -21.40 -12.15
CA ASN A 213 -4.79 -20.82 -10.96
C ASN A 213 -5.14 -19.32 -10.79
N CYS A 214 -4.58 -18.67 -9.77
CA CYS A 214 -4.80 -17.24 -9.49
C CYS A 214 -4.44 -16.30 -10.65
N ALA A 215 -3.50 -16.69 -11.51
CA ALA A 215 -3.12 -15.94 -12.72
C ALA A 215 -4.10 -16.20 -13.88
N ASN A 216 -4.65 -17.41 -14.02
CA ASN A 216 -5.78 -17.66 -14.92
C ASN A 216 -7.04 -16.89 -14.49
N PHE A 217 -7.33 -16.82 -13.18
CA PHE A 217 -8.42 -16.01 -12.63
C PHE A 217 -8.22 -14.52 -12.93
N THR A 218 -7.04 -13.97 -12.58
CA THR A 218 -6.67 -12.58 -12.87
C THR A 218 -6.80 -12.28 -14.37
N ARG A 219 -6.35 -13.21 -15.23
CA ARG A 219 -6.50 -13.11 -16.69
C ARG A 219 -7.95 -13.01 -17.13
N ARG A 220 -8.83 -13.86 -16.56
CA ARG A 220 -10.26 -13.89 -16.88
C ARG A 220 -10.92 -12.55 -16.58
N VAL A 221 -10.70 -12.03 -15.37
CA VAL A 221 -11.25 -10.74 -14.91
C VAL A 221 -10.75 -9.58 -15.78
N ILE A 222 -9.44 -9.43 -15.95
CA ILE A 222 -8.87 -8.31 -16.72
C ILE A 222 -9.30 -8.35 -18.19
N ASN A 223 -9.40 -9.54 -18.78
CA ASN A 223 -9.84 -9.66 -20.18
C ASN A 223 -11.36 -9.46 -20.37
N THR A 224 -12.17 -9.40 -19.31
CA THR A 224 -13.55 -8.89 -19.38
C THR A 224 -13.56 -7.39 -19.70
N TYR A 225 -12.68 -6.61 -19.09
CA TYR A 225 -12.53 -5.18 -19.39
C TYR A 225 -11.81 -4.93 -20.72
N PHE A 226 -10.71 -5.65 -20.95
CA PHE A 226 -9.78 -5.39 -22.04
C PHE A 226 -9.41 -6.70 -22.75
N PRO A 227 -10.15 -7.09 -23.80
CA PRO A 227 -9.91 -8.32 -24.52
C PRO A 227 -8.44 -8.49 -24.96
N ASN A 228 -7.83 -9.61 -24.57
CA ASN A 228 -6.43 -9.95 -24.83
C ASN A 228 -5.37 -9.03 -24.18
N ALA A 229 -5.72 -8.16 -23.22
CA ALA A 229 -4.75 -7.38 -22.46
C ALA A 229 -3.82 -8.26 -21.62
N THR A 230 -4.30 -9.42 -21.18
CA THR A 230 -3.53 -10.38 -20.38
C THR A 230 -3.44 -11.76 -21.02
N GLY A 231 -2.24 -12.36 -20.94
CA GLY A 231 -1.92 -13.63 -21.58
C GLY A 231 -0.70 -14.33 -20.98
N PRO A 232 -0.58 -15.65 -21.19
CA PRO A 232 0.50 -16.47 -20.67
C PRO A 232 1.85 -16.17 -21.33
N ASP A 233 2.92 -16.65 -20.70
CA ASP A 233 4.24 -16.78 -21.31
C ASP A 233 4.62 -18.27 -21.39
N TYR A 234 4.08 -18.96 -22.38
CA TYR A 234 4.26 -20.40 -22.53
C TYR A 234 5.72 -20.85 -22.57
N ILE A 235 6.64 -19.98 -23.05
CA ILE A 235 8.08 -20.29 -23.14
C ILE A 235 8.75 -20.15 -21.77
N ASN A 236 8.55 -19.02 -21.08
CA ASN A 236 9.26 -18.82 -19.80
C ASN A 236 8.59 -19.50 -18.61
N ASP A 237 7.30 -19.82 -18.68
CA ASP A 237 6.54 -20.47 -17.61
C ASP A 237 6.13 -21.92 -17.95
N PHE A 238 6.78 -22.55 -18.93
CA PHE A 238 6.62 -23.98 -19.26
C PHE A 238 5.16 -24.40 -19.48
N GLY A 239 4.44 -23.63 -20.29
CA GLY A 239 3.01 -23.84 -20.56
C GLY A 239 2.05 -23.25 -19.52
N MET A 240 2.52 -22.93 -18.31
CA MET A 240 1.68 -22.34 -17.26
C MET A 240 1.35 -20.86 -17.52
N THR A 241 0.29 -20.38 -16.89
CA THR A 241 0.07 -18.93 -16.71
C THR A 241 0.62 -18.53 -15.34
N SER A 242 1.66 -17.67 -15.29
CA SER A 242 2.22 -17.15 -14.03
C SER A 242 1.73 -15.73 -13.69
N PRO A 243 1.75 -15.33 -12.40
CA PRO A 243 1.50 -13.95 -11.99
C PRO A 243 2.38 -12.92 -12.73
N LYS A 244 3.67 -13.25 -12.95
CA LYS A 244 4.62 -12.37 -13.64
C LYS A 244 4.30 -12.22 -15.14
N ALA A 245 3.84 -13.28 -15.80
CA ALA A 245 3.40 -13.22 -17.19
C ALA A 245 2.16 -12.33 -17.35
N ILE A 246 1.19 -12.44 -16.44
CA ILE A 246 -0.01 -11.60 -16.43
C ILE A 246 0.37 -10.13 -16.27
N ALA A 247 1.17 -9.77 -15.26
CA ALA A 247 1.69 -8.41 -15.10
C ALA A 247 2.42 -7.92 -16.37
N ARG A 248 3.37 -8.69 -16.92
CA ARG A 248 4.13 -8.31 -18.12
C ARG A 248 3.25 -8.18 -19.38
N SER A 249 2.22 -9.01 -19.52
CA SER A 249 1.27 -8.89 -20.64
C SER A 249 0.42 -7.62 -20.50
N PHE A 250 -0.07 -7.34 -19.29
CA PHE A 250 -0.85 -6.14 -19.00
C PHE A 250 -0.06 -4.85 -19.21
N THR A 251 1.19 -4.76 -18.72
CA THR A 251 2.07 -3.61 -18.99
C THR A 251 2.33 -3.42 -20.49
N ARG A 252 2.51 -4.51 -21.26
CA ARG A 252 2.65 -4.44 -22.72
C ARG A 252 1.37 -4.02 -23.44
N TYR A 253 0.18 -4.36 -22.90
CA TYR A 253 -1.09 -3.84 -23.39
C TYR A 253 -1.17 -2.34 -23.13
N ALA A 254 -0.93 -1.90 -21.90
CA ALA A 254 -1.00 -0.50 -21.49
C ALA A 254 -0.03 0.41 -22.27
N HIS A 255 1.21 -0.03 -22.54
CA HIS A 255 2.14 0.73 -23.39
C HIS A 255 1.67 0.95 -24.83
N ARG A 256 0.71 0.15 -25.34
CA ARG A 256 0.10 0.32 -26.68
C ARG A 256 -1.17 1.16 -26.65
N HIS A 257 -1.70 1.45 -25.47
CA HIS A 257 -2.93 2.20 -25.23
C HIS A 257 -2.62 3.35 -24.26
N PRO A 258 -1.93 4.43 -24.69
CA PRO A 258 -1.60 5.56 -23.83
C PRO A 258 -2.81 6.18 -23.12
N GLU A 259 -3.99 6.10 -23.76
CA GLU A 259 -5.29 6.52 -23.24
C GLU A 259 -5.81 5.73 -22.03
N ALA A 260 -5.10 4.67 -21.61
CA ALA A 260 -5.47 3.82 -20.49
C ALA A 260 -5.00 4.35 -19.12
N ASP A 261 -4.45 5.56 -19.03
CA ASP A 261 -3.99 6.22 -17.79
C ASP A 261 -3.08 5.33 -16.91
N PHE A 262 -2.14 4.65 -17.56
CA PHE A 262 -1.32 3.60 -16.96
C PHE A 262 -0.38 4.12 -15.86
N ARG A 263 -0.43 3.46 -14.71
CA ARG A 263 0.47 3.71 -13.57
C ARG A 263 0.76 2.43 -12.79
N VAL A 264 1.84 2.45 -12.01
CA VAL A 264 2.25 1.35 -11.14
C VAL A 264 2.35 1.86 -9.70
N LEU A 265 1.64 1.19 -8.81
CA LEU A 265 1.70 1.41 -7.36
C LEU A 265 2.61 0.35 -6.72
N HIS A 266 3.21 0.68 -5.57
CA HIS A 266 4.00 -0.26 -4.79
C HIS A 266 3.74 -0.09 -3.29
N PHE A 267 3.39 -1.19 -2.64
CA PHE A 267 3.21 -1.30 -1.20
C PHE A 267 4.29 -2.23 -0.65
N ALA A 268 5.26 -1.68 0.06
CA ALA A 268 6.38 -2.46 0.59
C ALA A 268 5.96 -3.33 1.78
N GLN A 269 6.66 -4.44 1.98
CA GLN A 269 6.47 -5.25 3.18
C GLN A 269 6.79 -4.45 4.46
N VAL A 270 5.88 -4.50 5.44
CA VAL A 270 6.04 -3.88 6.75
C VAL A 270 7.24 -4.52 7.49
N PRO A 271 8.21 -3.73 7.99
CA PRO A 271 9.33 -4.23 8.79
C PRO A 271 8.89 -4.99 10.04
N GLY A 272 9.59 -6.07 10.41
CA GLY A 272 9.29 -6.77 11.66
C GLY A 272 10.00 -8.12 11.80
N THR A 273 9.31 -9.11 12.38
CA THR A 273 9.82 -10.48 12.58
C THR A 273 9.47 -11.44 11.45
N ILE A 274 8.50 -11.10 10.59
CA ILE A 274 8.20 -11.88 9.40
C ILE A 274 9.36 -11.76 8.40
N LYS A 275 9.77 -12.89 7.82
CA LYS A 275 10.83 -12.94 6.80
C LYS A 275 10.42 -12.14 5.57
N ARG A 276 11.38 -11.46 4.93
CA ARG A 276 11.12 -10.75 3.68
C ARG A 276 10.68 -11.68 2.54
N SER A 277 9.71 -11.21 1.77
CA SER A 277 9.40 -11.74 0.44
C SER A 277 10.55 -11.54 -0.54
N SER A 278 10.41 -12.14 -1.73
CA SER A 278 11.36 -12.01 -2.83
C SER A 278 10.66 -11.79 -4.17
N GLU A 279 11.30 -11.02 -5.05
CA GLU A 279 10.80 -10.66 -6.37
C GLU A 279 10.23 -11.87 -7.12
N CYS A 280 9.04 -11.72 -7.73
CA CYS A 280 8.43 -12.76 -8.56
C CYS A 280 9.33 -13.10 -9.75
N ARG A 281 9.39 -14.39 -10.09
CA ARG A 281 10.20 -14.92 -11.20
C ARG A 281 9.33 -15.71 -12.16
N ALA A 282 9.70 -15.65 -13.44
CA ALA A 282 9.21 -16.61 -14.42
C ALA A 282 9.90 -17.98 -14.20
N GLY A 283 9.35 -19.05 -14.75
CA GLY A 283 9.93 -20.40 -14.64
C GLY A 283 11.40 -20.47 -15.03
N THR A 284 11.76 -20.01 -16.24
CA THR A 284 13.15 -19.97 -16.75
C THR A 284 14.08 -19.11 -15.88
N GLU A 285 13.61 -17.96 -15.40
CA GLU A 285 14.34 -17.10 -14.48
C GLU A 285 14.62 -17.80 -13.16
N GLN A 286 13.66 -18.55 -12.61
CA GLN A 286 13.84 -19.28 -11.37
C GLN A 286 14.85 -20.43 -11.51
N LEU A 287 14.87 -21.14 -12.64
CA LEU A 287 15.88 -22.17 -12.93
C LEU A 287 17.31 -21.59 -12.92
N VAL A 288 17.50 -20.39 -13.50
CA VAL A 288 18.81 -19.71 -13.55
C VAL A 288 19.19 -19.05 -12.21
N ARG A 289 18.22 -18.44 -11.51
CA ARG A 289 18.47 -17.64 -10.28
C ARG A 289 18.47 -18.47 -8.99
N SER A 290 17.87 -19.66 -8.99
CA SER A 290 17.80 -20.52 -7.81
C SER A 290 18.97 -21.51 -7.78
N LYS A 291 19.91 -21.34 -6.84
CA LYS A 291 21.00 -22.32 -6.61
C LYS A 291 20.48 -23.74 -6.41
N LYS A 292 19.27 -23.91 -5.84
CA LYS A 292 18.61 -25.20 -5.60
C LYS A 292 18.20 -25.93 -6.89
N LEU A 293 18.02 -25.21 -7.99
CA LEU A 293 17.60 -25.76 -9.29
C LEU A 293 18.75 -25.74 -10.30
N LEU A 294 19.56 -24.67 -10.30
CA LEU A 294 20.73 -24.53 -11.16
C LEU A 294 21.78 -25.62 -10.90
N VAL A 295 22.08 -25.96 -9.65
CA VAL A 295 23.12 -26.97 -9.35
C VAL A 295 22.73 -28.37 -9.84
N PRO A 296 21.52 -28.90 -9.55
CA PRO A 296 21.06 -30.14 -10.18
C PRO A 296 21.03 -30.06 -11.72
N MET A 297 20.60 -28.93 -12.30
CA MET A 297 20.58 -28.77 -13.76
C MET A 297 21.98 -28.84 -14.38
N LEU A 298 22.99 -28.23 -13.76
CA LEU A 298 24.38 -28.31 -14.19
C LEU A 298 24.97 -29.72 -14.13
N ILE A 299 24.39 -30.63 -13.34
CA ILE A 299 24.86 -32.01 -13.17
C ILE A 299 24.09 -32.98 -14.07
N PHE A 300 22.77 -32.79 -14.24
CA PHE A 300 21.87 -33.78 -14.85
C PHE A 300 21.17 -33.31 -16.14
N ALA A 301 21.23 -32.02 -16.49
CA ALA A 301 20.52 -31.42 -17.63
C ALA A 301 21.27 -30.20 -18.20
N ASP A 302 22.60 -30.32 -18.27
CA ASP A 302 23.54 -29.29 -18.74
C ASP A 302 23.21 -28.78 -20.16
N HIS A 303 22.84 -29.68 -21.07
CA HIS A 303 22.42 -29.40 -22.44
C HIS A 303 21.14 -28.55 -22.55
N VAL A 304 20.29 -28.54 -21.51
CA VAL A 304 19.06 -27.72 -21.47
C VAL A 304 19.38 -26.28 -21.00
N LEU A 305 20.43 -26.11 -20.19
CA LEU A 305 20.77 -24.83 -19.56
C LEU A 305 21.03 -23.69 -20.57
N PRO A 306 21.73 -23.88 -21.70
CA PRO A 306 21.89 -22.84 -22.73
C PRO A 306 20.56 -22.30 -23.25
N PHE A 307 19.56 -23.17 -23.49
CA PHE A 307 18.24 -22.76 -23.99
C PHE A 307 17.46 -21.97 -22.93
N VAL A 308 17.47 -22.44 -21.67
CA VAL A 308 16.82 -21.75 -20.54
C VAL A 308 17.47 -20.38 -20.29
N ALA A 309 18.81 -20.32 -20.30
CA ALA A 309 19.57 -19.08 -20.13
C ALA A 309 19.33 -18.09 -21.28
N ALA A 310 19.37 -18.55 -22.53
CA ALA A 310 19.09 -17.73 -23.71
C ALA A 310 17.66 -17.18 -23.66
N SER A 311 16.66 -18.02 -23.37
CA SER A 311 15.26 -17.59 -23.21
C SER A 311 15.13 -16.48 -22.17
N TYR A 312 15.69 -16.69 -20.97
CA TYR A 312 15.67 -15.69 -19.90
C TYR A 312 16.37 -14.37 -20.29
N ILE A 313 17.55 -14.44 -20.94
CA ILE A 313 18.30 -13.25 -21.38
C ILE A 313 17.54 -12.44 -22.44
N LEU A 314 16.85 -13.12 -23.36
CA LEU A 314 16.12 -12.51 -24.47
C LEU A 314 14.73 -12.00 -24.08
N THR A 315 14.02 -12.68 -23.17
CA THR A 315 12.57 -12.46 -22.95
C THR A 315 12.18 -12.25 -21.47
N GLY A 316 13.04 -12.60 -20.50
CA GLY A 316 12.74 -12.59 -19.07
C GLY A 316 12.93 -11.25 -18.34
N ARG A 317 13.22 -10.14 -19.04
CA ARG A 317 13.73 -8.89 -18.43
C ARG A 317 12.70 -8.02 -17.69
N PHE A 318 11.46 -8.48 -17.51
CA PHE A 318 10.41 -7.72 -16.81
C PHE A 318 10.71 -7.58 -15.32
N SER A 319 10.67 -6.34 -14.82
CA SER A 319 10.95 -6.00 -13.43
C SER A 319 9.89 -5.00 -12.94
N PRO A 320 9.01 -5.40 -12.00
CA PRO A 320 7.99 -4.50 -11.44
C PRO A 320 8.57 -3.19 -10.90
N GLN A 321 9.75 -3.25 -10.25
CA GLN A 321 10.46 -2.07 -9.78
C GLN A 321 10.87 -1.11 -10.91
N ARG A 322 11.25 -1.61 -12.09
CA ARG A 322 11.59 -0.74 -13.23
C ARG A 322 10.35 -0.08 -13.82
N GLU A 323 9.22 -0.77 -13.84
CA GLU A 323 7.97 -0.18 -14.32
C GLU A 323 7.44 0.86 -13.31
N LEU A 324 7.57 0.62 -12.00
CA LEU A 324 7.35 1.65 -10.97
C LEU A 324 8.23 2.88 -11.17
N GLU A 325 9.53 2.70 -11.43
CA GLU A 325 10.46 3.84 -11.62
C GLU A 325 10.23 4.63 -12.93
N LYS A 326 9.42 4.12 -13.86
CA LYS A 326 9.04 4.82 -15.11
C LYS A 326 7.61 5.38 -15.09
N HIS A 327 6.68 4.60 -14.54
CA HIS A 327 5.23 4.86 -14.54
C HIS A 327 4.66 5.05 -13.13
N PRO A 328 5.28 5.87 -12.25
CA PRO A 328 4.84 6.00 -10.85
C PRO A 328 3.52 6.78 -10.71
N THR A 329 3.16 7.61 -11.69
CA THR A 329 1.90 8.37 -11.73
C THR A 329 1.40 8.47 -13.18
N ILE A 330 0.15 8.90 -13.38
CA ILE A 330 -0.44 9.11 -14.72
C ILE A 330 0.35 10.19 -15.46
N GLU A 331 0.67 11.29 -14.77
CA GLU A 331 1.38 12.44 -15.32
C GLU A 331 2.80 12.06 -15.78
N ALA A 332 3.48 11.16 -15.06
CA ALA A 332 4.79 10.65 -15.46
C ALA A 332 4.71 9.80 -16.75
N THR A 333 3.68 8.95 -16.86
CA THR A 333 3.44 8.12 -18.05
C THR A 333 3.06 8.97 -19.27
N GLU A 334 2.17 9.94 -19.09
CA GLU A 334 1.76 10.86 -20.16
C GLU A 334 2.92 11.75 -20.61
N ALA A 335 3.75 12.25 -19.68
CA ALA A 335 4.97 12.97 -20.03
C ALA A 335 5.92 12.12 -20.89
N GLU A 336 6.09 10.81 -20.62
CA GLU A 336 6.89 9.92 -21.49
C GLU A 336 6.30 9.81 -22.91
N TYR A 337 4.98 9.71 -23.04
CA TYR A 337 4.32 9.69 -24.34
C TYR A 337 4.53 11.02 -25.11
N GLN A 338 4.35 12.16 -24.44
CA GLN A 338 4.60 13.48 -25.02
C GLN A 338 6.08 13.73 -25.37
N ILE A 339 7.03 13.19 -24.60
CA ILE A 339 8.47 13.22 -24.96
C ILE A 339 8.71 12.52 -26.29
N ARG A 340 8.10 11.34 -26.51
CA ARG A 340 8.22 10.63 -27.80
C ARG A 340 7.68 11.45 -28.96
N GLN A 341 6.52 12.10 -28.79
CA GLN A 341 5.96 12.99 -29.81
C GLN A 341 6.86 14.22 -30.06
N ALA A 342 7.34 14.88 -29.00
CA ALA A 342 8.17 16.07 -29.10
C ALA A 342 9.53 15.79 -29.78
N ARG A 343 10.13 14.63 -29.50
CA ARG A 343 11.34 14.14 -30.21
C ARG A 343 11.05 13.87 -31.69
N ALA A 344 9.93 13.24 -32.03
CA ALA A 344 9.54 13.03 -33.44
C ALA A 344 9.27 14.35 -34.18
N ALA A 345 8.93 15.43 -33.46
CA ALA A 345 8.77 16.78 -33.98
C ALA A 345 10.03 17.66 -33.88
N ASN A 346 11.19 17.11 -33.48
CA ASN A 346 12.45 17.85 -33.26
C ASN A 346 12.31 19.10 -32.37
N ASN A 347 11.49 19.02 -31.31
CA ASN A 347 11.24 20.13 -30.38
C ASN A 347 12.00 19.91 -29.05
N ASP A 348 13.31 20.15 -29.08
CA ASP A 348 14.21 19.84 -27.96
C ASP A 348 13.85 20.60 -26.67
N THR A 349 13.44 21.88 -26.76
CA THR A 349 12.98 22.66 -25.60
C THR A 349 11.75 22.05 -24.92
N ARG A 350 10.83 21.46 -25.70
CA ARG A 350 9.67 20.73 -25.14
C ARG A 350 10.11 19.40 -24.52
N VAL A 351 11.08 18.71 -25.12
CA VAL A 351 11.64 17.46 -24.58
C VAL A 351 12.28 17.70 -23.21
N GLU A 352 13.17 18.70 -23.11
CA GLU A 352 13.85 19.05 -21.85
C GLU A 352 12.85 19.36 -20.73
N LYS A 353 11.82 20.18 -21.01
CA LYS A 353 10.79 20.51 -20.02
C LYS A 353 10.01 19.27 -19.55
N LEU A 354 9.56 18.43 -20.48
CA LEU A 354 8.80 17.22 -20.13
C LEU A 354 9.65 16.19 -19.40
N GLU A 355 10.95 16.12 -19.69
CA GLU A 355 11.89 15.26 -18.95
C GLU A 355 12.06 15.74 -17.51
N ALA A 356 12.22 17.05 -17.28
CA ALA A 356 12.26 17.63 -15.94
C ALA A 356 10.94 17.41 -15.17
N ASP A 357 9.79 17.61 -15.79
CA ASP A 357 8.47 17.39 -15.19
C ASP A 357 8.28 15.91 -14.79
N LYS A 358 8.61 14.97 -15.71
CA LYS A 358 8.55 13.52 -15.48
C LYS A 358 9.49 13.08 -14.34
N ASP A 359 10.73 13.56 -14.34
CA ASP A 359 11.71 13.22 -13.32
C ASP A 359 11.31 13.80 -11.94
N GLN A 360 10.61 14.95 -11.91
CA GLN A 360 9.99 15.48 -10.70
C GLN A 360 8.89 14.55 -10.18
N GLN A 361 7.97 14.06 -11.03
CA GLN A 361 6.93 13.10 -10.59
C GLN A 361 7.55 11.80 -10.08
N ARG A 362 8.58 11.29 -10.77
CA ARG A 362 9.36 10.13 -10.32
C ARG A 362 9.98 10.37 -8.95
N ALA A 363 10.66 11.50 -8.74
CA ALA A 363 11.28 11.84 -7.47
C ALA A 363 10.25 11.92 -6.32
N ARG A 364 9.05 12.45 -6.57
CA ARG A 364 7.97 12.49 -5.55
C ARG A 364 7.56 11.11 -5.03
N VAL A 365 7.57 10.08 -5.89
CA VAL A 365 7.10 8.73 -5.54
C VAL A 365 8.22 7.80 -5.06
N VAL A 366 9.40 7.80 -5.70
CA VAL A 366 10.51 6.85 -5.34
C VAL A 366 11.77 7.52 -4.77
N GLY A 367 11.83 8.86 -4.76
CA GLY A 367 12.96 9.64 -4.27
C GLY A 367 14.16 9.68 -5.23
N THR A 368 15.10 10.59 -4.92
CA THR A 368 16.41 10.68 -5.59
C THR A 368 17.50 9.93 -4.80
N ALA A 369 18.63 9.62 -5.44
CA ALA A 369 19.73 8.93 -4.76
C ALA A 369 20.35 9.82 -3.65
N GLU A 370 20.35 11.11 -3.90
CA GLU A 370 20.86 12.21 -3.09
C GLU A 370 19.98 12.39 -1.83
N GLU A 371 18.67 12.44 -2.00
CA GLU A 371 17.69 12.51 -0.91
C GLU A 371 17.79 11.28 0.00
N TRP A 372 17.81 10.07 -0.58
CA TRP A 372 18.06 8.84 0.19
C TRP A 372 19.44 8.83 0.87
N LYS A 373 20.46 9.50 0.33
CA LYS A 373 21.80 9.64 0.94
C LYS A 373 21.77 10.60 2.13
N GLN A 374 21.07 11.74 1.99
CA GLN A 374 20.86 12.72 3.07
C GLN A 374 20.15 12.07 4.27
N TYR A 375 19.03 11.38 4.06
CA TYR A 375 18.32 10.69 5.15
C TYR A 375 19.19 9.63 5.87
N ARG A 376 20.04 8.90 5.13
CA ARG A 376 21.01 7.97 5.76
C ARG A 376 22.04 8.69 6.62
N ALA A 377 22.55 9.84 6.17
CA ALA A 377 23.51 10.64 6.94
C ALA A 377 22.86 11.21 8.21
N SER A 378 21.68 11.80 8.11
CA SER A 378 20.92 12.30 9.27
C SER A 378 20.60 11.18 10.26
N PHE A 379 20.17 10.00 9.79
CA PHE A 379 19.91 8.84 10.66
C PHE A 379 21.19 8.32 11.34
N ALA A 380 22.34 8.38 10.66
CA ALA A 380 23.63 8.02 11.25
C ALA A 380 24.06 9.00 12.36
N SER A 381 23.76 10.30 12.23
CA SER A 381 23.96 11.28 13.31
C SER A 381 23.13 10.92 14.54
N MET A 382 21.83 10.68 14.37
CA MET A 382 20.91 10.30 15.45
C MET A 382 21.35 9.01 16.18
N LEU A 383 21.94 8.04 15.46
CA LEU A 383 22.52 6.83 16.05
C LEU A 383 23.70 7.14 16.97
N THR A 384 24.59 8.05 16.55
CA THR A 384 25.76 8.48 17.33
C THR A 384 25.33 9.29 18.55
N GLU A 385 24.41 10.24 18.39
CA GLU A 385 23.81 11.04 19.46
C GLU A 385 23.17 10.12 20.54
N SER A 386 22.31 9.19 20.13
CA SER A 386 21.64 8.25 21.05
C SER A 386 22.62 7.32 21.78
N ALA A 387 23.76 6.99 21.16
CA ALA A 387 24.80 6.16 21.79
C ALA A 387 25.61 6.96 22.82
N ALA A 388 25.86 8.25 22.58
CA ALA A 388 26.52 9.14 23.52
C ALA A 388 25.64 9.41 24.76
N GLU A 389 24.34 9.67 24.56
CA GLU A 389 23.35 9.82 25.65
C GLU A 389 23.34 8.61 26.59
N GLN A 390 23.39 7.39 26.04
CA GLN A 390 23.36 6.15 26.85
C GLN A 390 24.71 5.81 27.48
N GLY A 391 25.83 6.19 26.86
CA GLY A 391 27.17 6.03 27.43
C GLY A 391 27.44 6.88 28.68
N ALA A 392 26.61 7.90 28.93
CA ALA A 392 26.64 8.70 30.16
C ALA A 392 25.78 8.12 31.30
N SER A 393 25.00 7.06 31.04
CA SER A 393 24.27 6.30 32.06
C SER A 393 25.10 5.09 32.49
N THR A 394 25.07 4.74 33.78
CA THR A 394 26.05 3.88 34.47
C THR A 394 26.05 2.39 34.07
N ASN A 395 25.34 1.98 33.02
CA ASN A 395 25.20 0.59 32.57
C ASN A 395 25.73 0.30 31.15
N GLY A 396 26.75 1.03 30.69
CA GLY A 396 27.64 0.63 29.59
C GLY A 396 27.06 0.67 28.16
N PRO A 397 27.93 0.63 27.13
CA PRO A 397 27.51 0.82 25.74
C PRO A 397 26.88 -0.44 25.14
N LEU A 398 25.58 -0.63 25.37
CA LEU A 398 24.78 -1.51 24.51
C LEU A 398 24.80 -0.94 23.08
N ASN A 399 25.43 -1.67 22.16
CA ASN A 399 25.52 -1.30 20.75
C ASN A 399 24.12 -1.08 20.15
N MET A 400 23.69 0.19 20.03
CA MET A 400 22.35 0.57 19.58
C MET A 400 22.03 0.00 18.19
N SER A 401 23.00 -0.04 17.28
CA SER A 401 22.85 -0.66 15.95
C SER A 401 22.58 -2.18 16.03
N GLY A 402 23.16 -2.87 17.02
CA GLY A 402 22.86 -4.27 17.36
C GLY A 402 21.53 -4.45 18.11
N SER A 403 21.18 -3.50 18.99
CA SER A 403 19.92 -3.43 19.74
C SER A 403 18.72 -3.33 18.78
N LEU A 404 18.77 -2.41 17.81
CA LEU A 404 17.73 -2.20 16.80
C LEU A 404 17.54 -3.41 15.88
N LYS A 405 18.61 -4.10 15.47
CA LYS A 405 18.52 -5.36 14.71
C LYS A 405 17.75 -6.46 15.46
N LYS A 406 17.74 -6.40 16.80
CA LYS A 406 17.02 -7.34 17.67
C LYS A 406 15.70 -6.76 18.22
N PHE A 407 15.41 -5.48 18.00
CA PHE A 407 14.27 -4.79 18.62
C PHE A 407 12.93 -5.46 18.28
N PHE A 408 12.60 -5.63 17.00
CA PHE A 408 11.35 -6.27 16.59
C PHE A 408 11.20 -7.69 17.18
N ARG A 409 12.30 -8.43 17.33
CA ARG A 409 12.27 -9.76 17.95
C ARG A 409 12.00 -9.69 19.45
N ARG A 410 12.61 -8.76 20.19
CA ARG A 410 12.29 -8.55 21.61
C ARG A 410 10.85 -8.10 21.80
N LEU A 411 10.39 -7.15 20.97
CA LEU A 411 9.02 -6.66 20.96
C LEU A 411 8.00 -7.80 20.77
N ASP A 412 8.21 -8.66 19.77
CA ASP A 412 7.36 -9.80 19.47
C ASP A 412 7.50 -10.96 20.47
N GLN A 413 8.62 -11.06 21.20
CA GLN A 413 8.83 -12.06 22.25
C GLN A 413 8.17 -11.68 23.58
N ALA A 414 8.43 -10.46 24.07
CA ALA A 414 7.96 -9.98 25.36
C ALA A 414 6.51 -9.46 25.31
N GLY A 415 6.07 -8.95 24.16
CA GLY A 415 4.75 -8.34 24.02
C GLY A 415 3.64 -9.29 23.58
N THR A 416 2.42 -8.93 23.98
CA THR A 416 1.17 -9.53 23.49
C THR A 416 0.43 -8.48 22.66
N PRO A 417 0.21 -8.71 21.35
CA PRO A 417 -0.54 -7.76 20.54
C PRO A 417 -2.04 -7.95 20.75
N VAL A 418 -2.75 -6.82 20.85
CA VAL A 418 -4.21 -6.76 20.90
C VAL A 418 -4.72 -5.72 19.91
N ALA A 419 -5.96 -5.84 19.45
CA ALA A 419 -6.62 -4.85 18.61
C ALA A 419 -7.90 -4.36 19.30
N ASP A 420 -8.16 -3.06 19.24
CA ASP A 420 -9.48 -2.54 19.61
C ASP A 420 -10.53 -2.80 18.51
N ARG A 421 -11.79 -2.43 18.77
CA ARG A 421 -12.90 -2.59 17.82
C ARG A 421 -12.65 -1.89 16.47
N ASN A 422 -11.93 -0.77 16.48
CA ASN A 422 -11.58 0.01 15.29
C ASN A 422 -10.37 -0.56 14.53
N GLY A 423 -9.75 -1.64 15.04
CA GLY A 423 -8.52 -2.22 14.49
C GLY A 423 -7.25 -1.50 14.94
N ALA A 424 -7.32 -0.58 15.93
CA ALA A 424 -6.12 0.05 16.46
C ALA A 424 -5.30 -0.99 17.24
N LEU A 425 -4.14 -1.35 16.70
CA LEU A 425 -3.24 -2.32 17.30
C LEU A 425 -2.43 -1.72 18.45
N TRP A 426 -2.32 -2.48 19.53
CA TRP A 426 -1.46 -2.21 20.67
C TRP A 426 -0.56 -3.42 20.91
N MET A 427 0.63 -3.20 21.49
CA MET A 427 1.41 -4.24 22.14
C MET A 427 1.40 -3.96 23.63
N GLU A 428 1.01 -4.96 24.42
CA GLU A 428 0.97 -4.90 25.87
C GLU A 428 2.12 -5.74 26.45
N PHE A 429 2.70 -5.27 27.54
CA PHE A 429 3.75 -5.94 28.30
C PHE A 429 3.35 -6.00 29.77
N SER A 430 3.70 -7.09 30.43
CA SER A 430 3.46 -7.30 31.86
C SER A 430 4.77 -7.73 32.49
N ASP A 431 5.23 -7.00 33.50
CA ASP A 431 6.39 -7.34 34.32
C ASP A 431 6.01 -7.21 35.80
N GLY A 432 5.64 -8.33 36.41
CA GLY A 432 5.00 -8.34 37.73
C GLY A 432 3.68 -7.55 37.73
N ASP A 433 3.59 -6.57 38.64
CA ASP A 433 2.44 -5.68 38.78
C ASP A 433 2.50 -4.47 37.81
N GLU A 434 3.62 -4.25 37.11
CA GLU A 434 3.74 -3.15 36.14
C GLU A 434 3.25 -3.58 34.75
N SER A 435 2.25 -2.85 34.23
CA SER A 435 1.78 -2.99 32.85
C SER A 435 2.17 -1.78 32.01
N SER A 436 2.88 -1.99 30.90
CA SER A 436 3.13 -0.95 29.90
C SER A 436 2.54 -1.36 28.55
N ARG A 437 2.27 -0.38 27.68
CA ARG A 437 1.80 -0.66 26.31
C ARG A 437 2.30 0.37 25.30
N ILE A 438 2.13 0.06 24.03
CA ILE A 438 2.51 0.91 22.90
C ILE A 438 1.54 0.75 21.73
N GLY A 439 1.10 1.85 21.13
CA GLY A 439 0.35 1.84 19.88
C GLY A 439 1.22 1.46 18.67
N LEU A 440 0.74 0.52 17.84
CA LEU A 440 1.46 -0.06 16.71
C LEU A 440 1.08 0.55 15.34
N SER A 441 0.50 1.74 15.33
CA SER A 441 0.21 2.53 14.12
C SER A 441 0.63 3.99 14.31
N ALA A 442 0.84 4.72 13.21
CA ALA A 442 1.13 6.16 13.26
C ALA A 442 0.03 6.97 13.99
N ASN A 443 -1.22 6.46 14.01
CA ASN A 443 -2.35 7.12 14.67
C ASN A 443 -2.42 6.89 16.18
N ASN A 444 -1.82 5.81 16.73
CA ASN A 444 -1.89 5.50 18.17
C ASN A 444 -0.54 5.38 18.90
N VAL A 445 0.59 5.46 18.20
CA VAL A 445 1.94 5.54 18.80
C VAL A 445 2.16 6.80 19.67
N PHE A 446 1.23 7.76 19.64
CA PHE A 446 1.17 8.93 20.54
C PHE A 446 -0.04 8.94 21.49
N SER A 447 -0.90 7.92 21.46
CA SER A 447 -2.09 7.88 22.30
C SER A 447 -1.74 7.68 23.78
N SER A 448 -2.64 8.13 24.66
CA SER A 448 -2.50 7.99 26.11
C SER A 448 -2.29 6.53 26.52
N GLY A 449 -1.30 6.32 27.39
CA GLY A 449 -0.84 5.00 27.82
C GLY A 449 0.23 4.37 26.90
N THR A 450 0.68 5.03 25.83
CA THR A 450 1.88 4.59 25.11
C THR A 450 3.16 5.01 25.84
N ASP A 451 4.04 4.04 26.12
CA ASP A 451 5.41 4.28 26.57
C ASP A 451 6.21 5.05 25.50
N SER A 452 6.83 6.17 25.90
CA SER A 452 7.52 7.08 24.97
C SER A 452 8.89 6.57 24.51
N ASP A 453 9.58 5.75 25.32
CA ASP A 453 10.88 5.17 24.98
C ASP A 453 10.72 3.97 24.04
N LEU A 454 9.68 3.15 24.24
CA LEU A 454 9.28 2.10 23.31
C LEU A 454 8.77 2.70 22.00
N ALA A 455 7.98 3.78 22.04
CA ALA A 455 7.53 4.51 20.85
C ALA A 455 8.70 5.02 20.01
N TYR A 456 9.67 5.67 20.64
CA TYR A 456 10.90 6.10 19.98
C TYR A 456 11.66 4.92 19.37
N GLN A 457 11.90 3.85 20.13
CA GLN A 457 12.62 2.67 19.64
C GLN A 457 11.91 1.97 18.47
N LEU A 458 10.58 1.88 18.49
CA LEU A 458 9.78 1.27 17.43
C LEU A 458 9.92 2.02 16.11
N VAL A 459 9.68 3.34 16.12
CA VAL A 459 9.77 4.18 14.91
C VAL A 459 11.22 4.28 14.42
N PHE A 460 12.20 4.39 15.33
CA PHE A 460 13.62 4.43 14.98
C PHE A 460 14.11 3.12 14.37
N ALA A 461 13.67 1.96 14.88
CA ALA A 461 13.96 0.65 14.30
C ALA A 461 13.35 0.50 12.89
N ARG A 462 12.11 0.98 12.70
CA ARG A 462 11.42 1.00 11.40
C ARG A 462 12.14 1.85 10.36
N VAL A 463 12.39 3.13 10.64
CA VAL A 463 13.10 4.05 9.73
C VAL A 463 14.49 3.51 9.40
N GLY A 464 15.22 3.00 10.40
CA GLY A 464 16.54 2.38 10.22
C GLY A 464 16.52 1.10 9.38
N HIS A 465 15.40 0.37 9.33
CA HIS A 465 15.20 -0.80 8.48
C HIS A 465 14.88 -0.38 7.04
N VAL A 466 14.01 0.61 6.83
CA VAL A 466 13.66 1.12 5.49
C VAL A 466 14.91 1.71 4.80
N LEU A 467 15.68 2.54 5.49
CA LEU A 467 16.91 3.14 4.94
C LEU A 467 17.97 2.14 4.47
N LYS A 468 18.00 0.95 5.09
CA LYS A 468 18.89 -0.19 4.76
C LYS A 468 18.31 -1.13 3.70
N SER A 469 17.05 -0.95 3.31
CA SER A 469 16.36 -1.82 2.34
C SER A 469 16.89 -1.63 0.92
N PRO A 470 16.87 -2.66 0.05
CA PRO A 470 17.06 -2.50 -1.39
C PRO A 470 15.88 -1.71 -1.99
N LYS A 471 16.06 -1.12 -3.19
CA LYS A 471 15.03 -0.27 -3.82
C LYS A 471 13.66 -0.97 -3.95
N HIS A 472 13.63 -2.22 -4.43
CA HIS A 472 12.42 -3.02 -4.64
C HIS A 472 11.69 -3.44 -3.34
N SER A 473 12.19 -3.03 -2.18
CA SER A 473 11.54 -3.30 -0.89
C SER A 473 11.62 -2.10 0.05
N ARG A 474 11.63 -0.88 -0.51
CA ARG A 474 11.33 0.36 0.19
C ARG A 474 9.89 0.76 -0.09
N GLU A 475 9.25 1.33 0.91
CA GLU A 475 7.99 2.06 0.74
C GLU A 475 8.19 3.29 -0.17
N SER A 476 7.08 3.92 -0.55
CA SER A 476 7.15 5.15 -1.34
C SER A 476 7.87 6.26 -0.57
N MET A 477 8.44 7.24 -1.29
CA MET A 477 9.07 8.41 -0.67
C MET A 477 8.06 9.24 0.15
N VAL A 478 6.78 9.21 -0.23
CA VAL A 478 5.68 9.83 0.54
C VAL A 478 5.51 9.14 1.90
N GLU A 479 5.43 7.82 1.94
CA GLU A 479 5.30 7.05 3.19
C GLU A 479 6.55 7.16 4.06
N PHE A 480 7.74 7.07 3.46
CA PHE A 480 8.99 7.24 4.17
C PHE A 480 9.11 8.64 4.81
N LYS A 481 8.63 9.69 4.12
CA LYS A 481 8.58 11.05 4.70
C LYS A 481 7.60 11.18 5.86
N GLN A 482 6.48 10.47 5.83
CA GLN A 482 5.56 10.38 6.97
C GLN A 482 6.25 9.71 8.16
N ASP A 483 6.93 8.59 7.94
CA ASP A 483 7.65 7.87 9.00
C ASP A 483 8.89 8.63 9.51
N TRP A 484 9.53 9.43 8.67
CA TRP A 484 10.60 10.35 9.08
C TRP A 484 10.06 11.48 9.96
N SER A 485 8.94 12.09 9.58
CA SER A 485 8.26 13.09 10.42
C SER A 485 7.79 12.47 11.73
N LEU A 486 7.26 11.25 11.69
CA LEU A 486 6.88 10.46 12.87
C LEU A 486 8.06 10.28 13.82
N LEU A 487 9.24 9.93 13.28
CA LEU A 487 10.48 9.79 14.05
C LEU A 487 10.90 11.10 14.74
N GLN A 488 10.81 12.23 14.03
CA GLN A 488 11.11 13.54 14.59
C GLN A 488 10.17 13.86 15.76
N THR A 489 8.87 13.60 15.63
CA THR A 489 7.88 13.83 16.69
C THR A 489 8.08 12.91 17.91
N VAL A 490 8.30 11.59 17.74
CA VAL A 490 8.59 10.72 18.90
C VAL A 490 9.89 11.13 19.61
N ARG A 491 10.91 11.59 18.88
CA ARG A 491 12.16 12.08 19.48
C ARG A 491 11.92 13.32 20.34
N SER A 492 11.17 14.31 19.84
CA SER A 492 10.80 15.50 20.61
C SER A 492 9.97 15.17 21.85
N ASN A 493 8.95 14.32 21.71
CA ASN A 493 8.10 13.92 22.84
C ASN A 493 8.89 13.20 23.94
N ARG A 494 9.80 12.29 23.55
CA ARG A 494 10.73 11.62 24.47
C ARG A 494 11.59 12.63 25.24
N ALA A 495 12.20 13.60 24.55
CA ALA A 495 13.01 14.63 25.20
C ALA A 495 12.19 15.48 26.19
N SER A 496 10.96 15.85 25.85
CA SER A 496 10.05 16.54 26.77
C SER A 496 9.64 15.68 27.98
N ALA A 497 9.41 14.38 27.79
CA ALA A 497 9.09 13.47 28.89
C ALA A 497 10.27 13.32 29.87
N VAL A 498 11.48 13.13 29.37
CA VAL A 498 12.72 13.06 30.19
C VAL A 498 12.95 14.36 30.96
N ALA A 499 12.80 15.52 30.32
CA ALA A 499 12.94 16.82 30.99
C ALA A 499 11.90 17.01 32.10
N LYS A 500 10.66 16.56 31.87
CA LYS A 500 9.56 16.65 32.85
C LYS A 500 9.79 15.73 34.04
N ALA A 501 10.28 14.50 33.81
CA ALA A 501 10.68 13.58 34.87
C ALA A 501 11.78 14.19 35.74
N ALA A 502 12.86 14.71 35.14
CA ALA A 502 13.97 15.36 35.84
C ALA A 502 13.52 16.58 36.68
N SER A 503 12.59 17.39 36.16
CA SER A 503 12.02 18.51 36.93
C SER A 503 11.14 18.08 38.11
N THR A 504 10.55 16.87 38.04
CA THR A 504 9.67 16.34 39.10
C THR A 504 10.50 15.70 40.21
N SER A 505 11.61 15.01 39.88
CA SER A 505 12.54 14.47 40.87
C SER A 505 13.30 15.56 41.65
N GLY A 506 13.54 16.73 41.03
CA GLY A 506 14.23 17.85 41.67
C GLY A 506 13.45 18.59 42.77
N LEU A 507 12.19 18.22 43.02
CA LEU A 507 11.32 18.85 44.03
C LEU A 507 11.19 18.03 45.33
N GLY A 508 11.89 16.89 45.45
CA GLY A 508 11.79 15.98 46.61
C GLY A 508 12.77 16.23 47.76
N ASP A 509 13.99 16.71 47.49
CA ASP A 509 15.09 16.78 48.48
C ASP A 509 15.09 18.06 49.35
N GLY A 510 13.90 18.54 49.72
CA GLY A 510 13.69 19.90 50.24
C GLY A 510 12.93 20.02 51.57
N MET A 511 13.00 19.04 52.47
CA MET A 511 12.34 19.12 53.78
C MET A 511 13.28 18.70 54.92
N PRO A 512 13.84 19.66 55.68
CA PRO A 512 14.69 19.34 56.82
C PRO A 512 13.85 18.77 57.97
N THR A 513 14.22 17.60 58.46
CA THR A 513 13.68 17.02 59.70
C THR A 513 14.14 17.86 60.89
N GLY A 514 13.29 18.76 61.38
CA GLY A 514 13.50 19.44 62.66
C GLY A 514 13.31 18.47 63.82
N THR A 515 14.36 18.26 64.60
CA THR A 515 14.32 17.56 65.88
C THR A 515 14.44 18.56 67.03
N GLU A 516 13.62 18.34 68.06
CA GLU A 516 13.53 19.06 69.35
C GLU A 516 12.94 20.49 69.32
#